data_AF-D4E2Y8-F1
#
_entry.id   AF-D4E2Y8-F1
#
_cell.length_a   1.000
_cell.length_b   1.000
_cell.length_c   1.000
_cell.angle_alpha   90.00
_cell.angle_beta   90.00
_cell.angle_gamma   90.00
#
_symmetry.space_group_name_H-M   'P 1'
#
loop_
_entity.id
_entity.type
_entity.pdbx_description
1 polymer ?
#
loop_
_entity_poly.entity_id
_entity_poly.type
_entity_poly.pdbx_seq_one_letter_code
_entity_poly.pdbx_strand_id
1 'polypeptide(L)' 'MILEQHKKKCDDYGFQRGSDAYANCLMRQAEMEDADEQKMLDREAKTKK' A
#
# COMPACT_ATOMS: atom_id res chain seq x y z
N MET A 1 2.42 -11.45 -0.82
CA MET A 1 0.96 -11.34 -1.10
C MET A 1 0.48 -9.89 -1.24
N ILE A 2 1.11 -8.93 -0.55
CA ILE A 2 0.81 -7.48 -0.61
C ILE A 2 0.82 -6.88 -2.03
N LEU A 3 1.87 -7.18 -2.81
CA LEU A 3 2.04 -6.62 -4.15
C LEU A 3 0.88 -7.00 -5.09
N GLU A 4 0.30 -8.20 -4.95
CA GLU A 4 -0.85 -8.61 -5.75
C GLU A 4 -2.12 -7.83 -5.37
N GLN A 5 -2.28 -7.49 -4.09
CA GLN A 5 -3.39 -6.66 -3.63
C GLN A 5 -3.28 -5.23 -4.17
N HIS A 6 -2.08 -4.66 -4.19
CA HIS A 6 -1.81 -3.34 -4.77
C HIS A 6 -2.07 -3.35 -6.27
N LYS A 7 -1.58 -4.38 -6.98
CA LYS A 7 -1.85 -4.58 -8.41
C LYS A 7 -3.33 -4.64 -8.70
N LYS A 8 -4.10 -5.37 -7.90
CA LYS A 8 -5.56 -5.48 -8.04
C LYS A 8 -6.26 -4.14 -7.80
N LYS A 9 -5.87 -3.38 -6.77
CA LYS A 9 -6.42 -2.03 -6.54
C LYS A 9 -6.15 -1.10 -7.73
N CYS A 10 -4.90 -1.08 -8.23
CA CYS A 10 -4.55 -0.24 -9.37
C CYS A 10 -5.25 -0.67 -10.67
N ASP A 11 -5.52 -1.97 -10.84
CA ASP A 11 -6.33 -2.52 -11.93
C ASP A 11 -7.80 -2.07 -11.81
N ASP A 12 -8.38 -2.10 -10.61
CA ASP A 12 -9.75 -1.68 -10.30
C ASP A 12 -9.96 -0.16 -10.52
N TYR A 13 -8.93 0.65 -10.24
CA TYR A 13 -8.90 2.06 -10.61
C TYR A 13 -8.87 2.29 -12.13
N GLY A 14 -8.67 1.26 -12.94
CA GLY A 14 -8.60 1.35 -14.39
C GLY A 14 -7.24 1.80 -14.91
N PHE A 15 -6.18 1.75 -14.08
CA PHE A 15 -4.84 2.06 -14.55
C PHE A 15 -4.32 0.94 -15.44
N GLN A 16 -3.82 1.31 -16.62
CA GLN A 16 -3.29 0.34 -17.57
C GLN A 16 -1.91 -0.17 -17.12
N ARG A 17 -1.74 -1.50 -17.07
CA ARG A 17 -0.47 -2.12 -16.66
C ARG A 17 0.66 -1.68 -17.59
N GLY A 18 1.77 -1.21 -17.01
CA GLY A 18 2.92 -0.69 -17.74
C GLY A 18 2.86 0.81 -18.05
N SER A 19 1.76 1.49 -17.73
CA SER A 19 1.71 2.96 -17.75
C SER A 19 2.35 3.55 -16.49
N ASP A 20 2.89 4.76 -16.63
CA ASP A 20 3.44 5.52 -15.51
C ASP A 20 2.43 5.68 -14.35
N ALA A 21 1.17 5.94 -14.68
CA ALA A 21 0.09 6.04 -13.70
C ALA A 21 -0.10 4.76 -12.87
N TYR A 22 0.11 3.58 -13.45
CA TYR A 22 0.04 2.30 -12.75
C TYR A 22 1.23 2.12 -11.79
N ALA A 23 2.43 2.52 -12.23
CA ALA A 23 3.63 2.49 -11.38
C ALA A 23 3.50 3.47 -10.19
N ASN A 24 2.97 4.67 -10.46
CA ASN A 24 2.65 5.66 -9.43
C ASN A 24 1.61 5.13 -8.43
N CYS A 25 0.53 4.50 -8.91
CA CYS A 25 -0.47 3.87 -8.03
C CYS A 25 0.14 2.80 -7.13
N LEU A 26 0.99 1.93 -7.68
CA LEU A 26 1.66 0.87 -6.91
C LEU A 26 2.59 1.45 -5.85
N MET A 27 3.43 2.44 -6.18
CA MET A 27 4.30 3.09 -5.19
C MET A 27 3.51 3.69 -4.05
N ARG A 28 2.43 4.41 -4.38
CA ARG A 28 1.59 5.10 -3.39
C ARG A 28 0.87 4.13 -2.47
N GLN A 29 0.45 2.98 -2.99
CA GLN A 29 -0.11 1.90 -2.17
C GLN A 29 0.94 1.27 -1.25
N ALA A 30 2.18 1.10 -1.72
CA ALA A 30 3.27 0.62 -0.89
C ALA A 30 3.60 1.59 0.25
N GLU A 31 3.70 2.89 -0.05
CA GLU A 31 3.93 3.93 0.96
C GLU A 31 2.83 3.99 2.03
N MET A 32 1.56 3.87 1.61
CA MET A 32 0.44 3.85 2.57
C MET A 32 0.48 2.62 3.47
N GLU A 33 0.90 1.48 2.95
CA GLU A 33 0.95 0.24 3.73
C GLU A 33 2.10 0.22 4.72
N ASP A 34 3.29 0.71 4.31
CA ASP A 34 4.44 0.90 5.21
C ASP A 34 4.08 1.85 6.37
N ALA A 35 3.36 2.93 6.06
CA ALA A 35 2.89 3.89 7.06
C ALA A 35 1.82 3.31 8.00
N ASP A 36 0.95 2.43 7.49
CA ASP A 36 -0.07 1.75 8.30
C ASP A 36 0.56 0.70 9.23
N GLU A 37 1.54 -0.08 8.73
CA GLU A 37 2.33 -1.02 9.54
C GLU A 37 3.05 -0.29 10.68
N GLN A 38 3.73 0.82 10.39
CA GLN A 38 4.39 1.64 11.40
C GLN A 38 3.40 2.17 12.45
N LYS A 39 2.20 2.58 12.03
CA LYS A 39 1.15 3.03 12.95
C LYS A 39 0.63 1.91 13.85
N MET A 40 0.44 0.71 13.31
CA MET A 40 0.01 -0.44 14.12
C MET A 40 1.07 -0.79 15.16
N LEU A 41 2.35 -0.83 14.77
CA LEU A 41 3.48 -1.09 15.65
C LEU A 41 3.59 -0.05 16.79
N ASP A 42 3.42 1.25 16.51
CA ASP A 42 3.39 2.30 17.55
C ASP A 42 2.23 2.11 18.52
N ARG A 43 1.07 1.70 18.02
CA ARG A 43 -0.15 1.51 18.83
C ARG A 43 -0.05 0.29 19.74
N GLU A 44 0.56 -0.79 19.26
CA GLU A 44 0.89 -1.98 20.04
C GLU A 44 1.96 -1.67 21.10
N ALA A 45 2.98 -0.88 20.75
CA ALA A 45 4.02 -0.45 21.68
C ALA A 45 3.45 0.41 22.83
N LYS A 46 2.44 1.25 22.56
CA LYS A 46 1.76 2.08 23.58
C LYS A 46 0.82 1.30 24.49
N THR A 47 0.15 0.27 23.95
CA THR A 47 -0.79 -0.56 24.73
C THR A 47 -0.07 -1.45 25.76
N LYS A 48 1.22 -1.75 25.54
CA LYS A 48 2.01 -2.61 26.43
C LYS A 48 2.67 -1.89 27.63
N LYS A 49 2.35 -0.61 27.87
CA LYS A 49 3.00 0.20 28.91
C LYS A 49 2.05 0.53 30.07
#